data_AF-A0A2D8BF36-F1
#
_entry.id   AF-A0A2D8BF36-F1
#
_cell.length_a   1.000
_cell.length_b   1.000
_cell.length_c   1.000
_cell.angle_alpha   90.00
_cell.angle_beta   90.00
_cell.angle_gamma   90.00
#
_symmetry.space_group_name_H-M   'P 1'
#
loop_
_entity.id
_entity.type
_entity.pdbx_description
1 polymer ?
#
loop_
_entity_poly.entity_id
_entity_poly.type
_entity_poly.pdbx_seq_one_letter_code
_entity_poly.pdbx_strand_id
1 'polypeptide(L)' 'NPDIDVAYQYMMYFFEDDDAYLQEINQQYRSGSLLAGEMKQLCIDRATAWLSNHQEMKDQTAHLVDEFFAADLS' A
#
# COMPACT_ATOMS: atom_id res chain seq x y z
N ASN A 1 14.21 -11.63 7.68
CA ASN A 1 14.87 -10.34 7.94
C ASN A 1 14.07 -9.27 7.20
N PRO A 2 13.36 -8.38 7.90
CA PRO A 2 12.52 -7.36 7.26
C PRO A 2 13.32 -6.39 6.37
N ASP A 3 14.61 -6.16 6.66
CA ASP A 3 15.44 -5.19 5.92
C ASP A 3 15.64 -5.57 4.44
N ILE A 4 15.48 -6.85 4.09
CA ILE A 4 15.60 -7.38 2.72
C ILE A 4 14.33 -8.08 2.24
N ASP A 5 13.28 -8.10 3.08
CA ASP A 5 12.03 -8.75 2.73
C ASP A 5 11.20 -7.81 1.86
N VAL A 6 10.98 -8.23 0.61
CA VAL A 6 10.28 -7.40 -0.37
C VAL A 6 8.85 -7.10 0.06
N ALA A 7 8.13 -8.06 0.66
CA ALA A 7 6.76 -7.84 1.11
C ALA A 7 6.70 -6.78 2.22
N TYR A 8 7.62 -6.84 3.18
CA TYR A 8 7.74 -5.80 4.21
C TYR A 8 8.08 -4.42 3.64
N GLN A 9 9.05 -4.34 2.71
CA GLN A 9 9.42 -3.07 2.08
C GLN A 9 8.26 -2.45 1.30
N TYR A 10 7.49 -3.25 0.55
CA TYR A 10 6.32 -2.75 -0.17
C TYR A 10 5.25 -2.20 0.76
N MET A 11 4.99 -2.87 1.89
CA MET A 11 4.08 -2.34 2.90
C MET A 11 4.58 -0.98 3.43
N MET A 12 5.85 -0.89 3.84
CA MET A 12 6.44 0.33 4.39
C MET A 12 6.40 1.52 3.42
N TYR A 13 6.59 1.30 2.12
CA TYR A 13 6.66 2.39 1.15
C TYR A 13 5.34 2.75 0.48
N PHE A 14 4.40 1.80 0.37
CA PHE A 14 3.23 1.97 -0.50
C PHE A 14 1.89 1.64 0.16
N PHE A 15 1.81 0.57 0.96
CA PHE A 15 0.52 -0.04 1.28
C PHE A 15 0.06 0.13 2.72
N GLU A 16 0.91 0.67 3.59
CA GLU A 16 0.61 0.89 4.99
C GLU A 16 1.24 2.20 5.47
N ASP A 17 0.47 3.01 6.17
CA ASP A 17 0.84 4.31 6.71
C ASP A 17 0.88 4.32 8.26
N ASP A 18 0.36 3.28 8.92
CA ASP A 18 0.46 3.13 10.37
C ASP A 18 1.86 2.61 10.79
N ASP A 19 2.70 3.55 11.22
CA ASP A 19 4.04 3.27 11.76
C ASP A 19 4.03 2.26 12.92
N ALA A 20 3.00 2.27 13.78
CA ALA A 20 2.92 1.36 14.92
C ALA A 20 2.67 -0.07 14.45
N TYR A 21 1.79 -0.24 13.46
CA TYR A 21 1.55 -1.53 12.82
C TYR A 21 2.81 -2.05 12.12
N LEU A 22 3.51 -1.19 11.35
CA LEU A 22 4.77 -1.53 10.69
C LEU A 22 5.86 -1.94 11.69
N GLN A 23 5.91 -1.29 12.86
CA GLN A 23 6.83 -1.63 13.93
C GLN A 23 6.48 -2.99 14.55
N GLU A 24 5.20 -3.27 14.78
CA GLU A 24 4.73 -4.53 15.34
C GLU A 24 5.11 -5.71 14.44
N ILE A 25 4.76 -5.66 13.15
CA ILE A 25 5.07 -6.76 12.21
C ILE A 25 6.59 -6.92 12.02
N ASN A 26 7.37 -5.83 12.11
CA ASN A 26 8.84 -5.90 12.08
C ASN A 26 9.38 -6.73 13.26
N GLN A 27 8.90 -6.44 14.47
CA GLN A 27 9.27 -7.16 15.69
C GLN A 27 8.88 -8.64 15.61
N GLN A 28 7.64 -8.94 15.20
CA GLN A 28 7.16 -10.31 15.06
C GLN A 28 7.94 -11.10 13.99
N TYR A 29 8.34 -10.45 12.89
CA TYR A 29 9.13 -11.11 11.86
C TYR A 29 10.57 -11.35 12.29
N ARG A 30 11.16 -10.43 13.06
CA ARG A 30 12.51 -10.62 13.63
C ARG A 30 12.54 -11.67 14.73
N SER A 31 11.47 -11.79 15.53
CA SER A 31 11.35 -12.83 16.56
C SER A 31 11.07 -14.22 15.98
N GLY A 32 10.67 -14.30 14.70
CA GLY A 32 10.22 -15.54 14.05
C GLY A 32 8.80 -15.94 14.43
N SER A 33 8.06 -15.07 15.12
CA SER A 33 6.64 -15.25 15.46
C SER A 33 5.74 -15.07 14.24
N LEU A 34 6.19 -14.30 13.25
CA LEU A 34 5.56 -14.15 11.94
C LEU A 34 6.41 -14.87 10.88
N LEU A 35 5.78 -15.72 10.07
CA LEU A 35 6.43 -16.45 8.99
C LEU A 35 6.47 -15.64 7.69
N ALA A 36 7.39 -15.97 6.80
CA ALA A 36 7.50 -15.30 5.50
C ALA A 36 6.24 -15.42 4.64
N GLY A 37 5.50 -16.53 4.77
CA GLY A 37 4.20 -16.71 4.12
C GLY A 37 3.13 -15.76 4.68
N GLU A 38 3.12 -15.56 5.99
CA GLU A 38 2.19 -14.64 6.66
C GLU A 38 2.53 -13.19 6.35
N MET A 39 3.81 -12.81 6.33
CA MET A 39 4.28 -11.49 5.87
C MET A 39 3.79 -11.18 4.44
N LYS A 40 3.87 -12.16 3.53
CA LYS A 40 3.35 -12.00 2.17
C LYS A 40 1.83 -11.86 2.14
N GLN A 41 1.12 -12.61 2.96
CA GLN A 41 -0.34 -12.51 3.04
C GLN A 41 -0.77 -11.11 3.53
N LEU A 42 -0.16 -10.60 4.59
CA LEU A 42 -0.39 -9.24 5.08
C LEU A 42 -0.15 -8.20 3.99
N CYS A 43 0.95 -8.34 3.24
CA CYS A 43 1.24 -7.44 2.12
C CYS A 43 0.19 -7.52 1.00
N ILE A 44 -0.33 -8.71 0.67
CA ILE A 44 -1.40 -8.87 -0.33
C ILE A 44 -2.67 -8.16 0.13
N ASP A 45 -3.04 -8.34 1.39
CA ASP A 45 -4.26 -7.75 1.97
C ASP A 45 -4.17 -6.21 1.93
N ARG A 46 -3.02 -5.65 2.32
CA ARG A 46 -2.75 -4.21 2.26
C ARG A 46 -2.70 -3.66 0.84
N ALA A 47 -1.99 -4.34 -0.06
CA ALA A 47 -1.94 -3.96 -1.48
C ALA A 47 -3.33 -3.95 -2.11
N THR A 48 -4.17 -4.93 -1.78
CA THR A 48 -5.55 -5.02 -2.29
C THR A 48 -6.38 -3.83 -1.80
N ALA A 49 -6.33 -3.53 -0.49
CA ALA A 49 -7.05 -2.39 0.07
C ALA A 49 -6.59 -1.06 -0.55
N TRP A 50 -5.27 -0.88 -0.69
CA TRP A 50 -4.69 0.31 -1.31
C TRP A 50 -5.13 0.47 -2.77
N LEU A 51 -5.07 -0.60 -3.57
CA LEU A 51 -5.49 -0.58 -4.97
C LEU A 51 -6.98 -0.30 -5.13
N SER A 52 -7.83 -0.86 -4.27
CA SER A 52 -9.26 -0.60 -4.27
C SER A 52 -9.56 0.87 -3.98
N ASN A 53 -8.95 1.44 -2.95
CA ASN A 53 -9.10 2.86 -2.63
C ASN A 53 -8.58 3.76 -3.76
N HIS A 54 -7.42 3.42 -4.33
CA HIS A 54 -6.85 4.17 -5.45
C HIS A 54 -7.76 4.15 -6.69
N GLN A 55 -8.37 3.00 -7.00
CA GLN A 55 -9.31 2.89 -8.12
C GLN A 55 -10.56 3.73 -7.88
N GLU A 56 -11.11 3.73 -6.66
CA GLU A 56 -12.27 4.55 -6.31
C GLU A 56 -11.97 6.06 -6.45
N MET A 57 -10.81 6.52 -5.96
CA MET A 57 -10.38 7.91 -6.12
C MET A 57 -10.22 8.31 -7.59
N LYS A 58 -9.68 7.43 -8.44
CA LYS A 58 -9.59 7.67 -9.88
C LYS A 58 -10.95 7.83 -10.52
N ASP A 59 -11.90 6.98 -10.17
CA ASP A 59 -13.25 7.03 -10.74
C ASP A 59 -13.99 8.31 -10.32
N GLN A 60 -13.84 8.73 -9.06
CA GLN A 60 -14.41 9.99 -8.56
C GLN A 60 -13.84 11.23 -9.26
N THR A 61 -12.55 11.21 -9.61
CA THR A 61 -11.83 12.37 -10.19
C THR A 61 -11.77 12.36 -11.72
N ALA A 62 -12.34 11.34 -12.38
CA ALA A 62 -12.23 11.18 -13.84
C ALA A 62 -12.71 12.42 -14.63
N HIS A 63 -13.76 13.09 -14.16
CA HIS A 63 -14.31 14.30 -14.79
C HIS A 63 -13.35 15.50 -14.79
N LEU A 64 -12.40 15.57 -13.86
CA LEU A 64 -11.43 16.66 -13.77
C LEU A 64 -10.41 16.62 -14.91
N VAL A 65 -10.16 15.43 -15.47
CA VAL A 65 -9.26 15.28 -16.62
C VAL A 65 -9.85 15.99 -17.84
N ASP A 66 -11.14 15.80 -18.11
CA ASP A 66 -11.83 16.45 -19.21
C ASP A 66 -11.90 17.97 -19.00
N GLU A 67 -12.15 18.43 -17.77
CA GLU A 67 -12.15 19.86 -17.41
C GLU A 67 -10.77 20.50 -17.63
N PHE A 68 -9.70 19.81 -17.23
CA PHE A 68 -8.32 20.28 -17.43
C PHE A 68 -7.99 20.51 -18.92
N PHE A 69 -8.38 19.58 -19.80
CA PHE A 69 -8.15 19.73 -21.24
C PHE A 69 -9.07 20.77 -21.89
N ALA A 70 -10.29 20.97 -21.37
CA ALA A 70 -11.21 21.99 -21.87
C ALA A 70 -10.73 23.41 -21.56
N ALA A 71 -10.10 23.63 -20.40
CA ALA A 71 -9.58 24.93 -19.98
C ALA A 71 -8.34 25.38 -20.78
N ASP A 72 -7.55 24.46 -21.34
CA ASP A 72 -6.34 24.77 -22.13
C ASP A 72 -6.67 25.10 -23.60
N LEU A 73 -7.91 24.84 -24.03
CA LEU A 73 -8.43 25.09 -25.38
C LEU A 73 -9.30 26.36 -25.48
N SER A 74 -9.52 27.09 -24.37
CA SER A 74 -10.29 28.35 -24.30
C SER A 74 -9.40 29.56 -24.04
#